data_AF-A0A524NLD1-F1
#
_entry.id   AF-A0A524NLD1-F1
#
_cell.length_a   1.000
_cell.length_b   1.000
_cell.length_c   1.000
_cell.angle_alpha   90.00
_cell.angle_beta   90.00
_cell.angle_gamma   90.00
#
_symmetry.space_group_name_H-M   'P 1'
#
loop_
_entity.id
_entity.type
_entity.pdbx_description
1 polymer ?
#
loop_
_entity_poly.entity_id
_entity_poly.type
_entity_poly.pdbx_seq_one_letter_code
_entity_poly.pdbx_strand_id
1 'polypeptide(L)'
;MSTEAESNDGAAVRFPPPFVPLIALALGIVIHLSVLPLRIPLEGMLRYGLAAVLLGLGVFLMVGAVGLFRRTGQDPKPWLGTPEIISTGVYRFTRNPMYVSMGLLQAGIGVAVAKRLWVVVFVPVVWLVIYLIAIRYEEAYLEEKFGSLYTDYKASVRRWF
;
A
#
# COMPACT_ATOMS: atom_id res chain seq x y z
N MET A 1 -20.54 19.74 31.47
CA MET A 1 -20.86 18.74 30.43
C MET A 1 -20.53 19.39 29.10
N SER A 2 -19.25 19.38 28.75
CA SER A 2 -18.70 19.96 27.54
C SER A 2 -18.19 18.77 26.74
N THR A 3 -18.93 18.43 25.69
CA THR A 3 -18.51 17.47 24.68
C THR A 3 -17.32 18.09 23.96
N GLU A 4 -16.10 17.84 24.43
CA GLU A 4 -14.91 18.02 23.60
C GLU A 4 -15.15 17.16 22.37
N ALA A 5 -15.37 17.83 21.24
CA ALA A 5 -15.28 17.18 19.95
C ALA A 5 -13.90 16.53 19.91
N GLU A 6 -13.86 15.19 19.93
CA GLU A 6 -12.67 14.43 19.58
C GLU A 6 -12.18 15.01 18.24
N SER A 7 -11.17 15.87 18.30
CA SER A 7 -10.50 16.32 17.10
C SER A 7 -9.98 15.05 16.45
N ASN A 8 -10.47 14.77 15.26
CA ASN A 8 -10.07 13.62 14.46
C ASN A 8 -8.57 13.77 14.15
N ASP A 9 -7.71 13.36 15.09
CA ASP A 9 -6.24 13.56 15.12
C ASP A 9 -5.53 12.61 14.15
N GLY A 10 -6.15 12.29 13.01
CA GLY A 10 -5.61 11.40 12.00
C GLY A 10 -5.40 12.13 10.68
N ALA A 11 -4.75 11.46 9.73
CA ALA A 11 -4.59 12.02 8.40
C ALA A 11 -5.96 12.22 7.72
N ALA A 12 -6.06 13.23 6.86
CA ALA A 12 -7.28 13.59 6.13
C ALA A 12 -7.63 12.62 4.98
N VAL A 13 -7.48 11.31 5.22
CA VAL A 13 -7.78 10.22 4.29
C VAL A 13 -9.25 9.84 4.41
N ARG A 14 -9.99 10.02 3.32
CA ARG A 14 -11.45 9.80 3.31
C ARG A 14 -11.88 8.49 2.67
N PHE A 15 -10.98 7.83 1.95
CA PHE A 15 -11.27 6.60 1.23
C PHE A 15 -10.34 5.49 1.70
N PRO A 16 -10.85 4.33 2.13
CA PRO A 16 -10.02 3.23 2.61
C PRO A 16 -9.08 2.73 1.50
N PRO A 17 -7.75 2.89 1.66
CA PRO A 17 -6.79 2.53 0.63
C PRO A 17 -6.88 1.09 0.11
N PRO A 18 -7.20 0.06 0.93
CA PRO A 18 -7.32 -1.32 0.45
C PRO A 18 -8.36 -1.50 -0.66
N PHE A 19 -9.36 -0.62 -0.80
CA PHE A 19 -10.32 -0.72 -1.88
C PHE A 19 -9.77 -0.31 -3.25
N VAL A 20 -8.71 0.51 -3.31
CA VAL A 20 -8.10 0.93 -4.58
C VAL A 20 -7.58 -0.26 -5.40
N PRO A 21 -6.71 -1.15 -4.88
CA PRO A 21 -6.26 -2.32 -5.64
C PRO A 21 -7.39 -3.31 -5.94
N LEU A 22 -8.41 -3.41 -5.09
CA LEU A 22 -9.57 -4.30 -5.33
C LEU A 22 -10.40 -3.81 -6.53
N ILE A 23 -10.68 -2.51 -6.59
CA ILE A 23 -11.36 -1.88 -7.72
C ILE A 23 -10.52 -2.03 -8.99
N ALA A 24 -9.21 -1.75 -8.92
CA ALA A 24 -8.31 -1.89 -10.05
C ALA A 24 -8.21 -3.34 -10.56
N LEU A 25 -8.22 -4.32 -9.65
CA LEU A 25 -8.26 -5.74 -9.99
C LEU A 25 -9.56 -6.07 -10.74
N ALA A 26 -10.71 -5.64 -10.22
CA ALA A 26 -12.01 -5.85 -10.87
C ALA A 26 -12.06 -5.21 -12.26
N LEU A 27 -11.63 -3.95 -12.38
CA LEU A 27 -11.57 -3.23 -13.67
C LEU A 27 -10.62 -3.92 -14.66
N GLY A 28 -9.43 -4.32 -14.22
CA GLY A 28 -8.47 -5.04 -15.06
C GLY A 28 -9.00 -6.39 -15.55
N ILE A 29 -9.80 -7.07 -14.72
CA ILE A 29 -10.52 -8.29 -15.10
C ILE A 29 -11.57 -7.98 -16.16
N VAL A 30 -12.45 -7.00 -15.92
CA VAL A 30 -13.52 -6.61 -16.85
C VAL A 30 -12.93 -6.19 -18.20
N ILE A 31 -11.95 -5.28 -18.22
CA ILE A 31 -11.31 -4.80 -19.46
C ILE A 31 -10.69 -5.95 -20.26
N HIS A 32 -10.01 -6.87 -19.57
CA HIS A 32 -9.44 -8.04 -20.25
C HIS A 32 -10.49 -8.95 -20.87
N LEU A 33 -11.66 -9.10 -20.23
CA LEU A 33 -12.77 -9.89 -20.75
C LEU A 33 -13.55 -9.17 -21.85
N SER A 34 -13.60 -7.84 -21.83
CA SER A 34 -14.48 -7.04 -22.69
C SER A 34 -13.82 -6.41 -23.92
N VAL A 35 -12.51 -6.10 -23.89
CA VAL A 35 -11.87 -5.25 -24.90
C VAL A 35 -10.76 -5.97 -25.66
N LEU A 36 -9.67 -6.32 -24.98
CA LEU A 36 -8.53 -6.98 -25.62
C LEU A 36 -7.84 -7.90 -24.61
N PRO A 37 -7.88 -9.23 -24.81
CA PRO A 37 -7.26 -10.19 -23.91
C PRO A 37 -5.74 -10.18 -24.09
N LEU A 38 -5.09 -9.12 -23.62
CA LEU A 38 -3.63 -9.01 -23.60
C LEU A 38 -3.07 -10.00 -22.59
N ARG A 39 -2.30 -10.96 -23.12
CA ARG A 39 -1.64 -12.00 -22.34
C ARG A 39 -0.22 -11.59 -22.03
N ILE A 40 0.23 -11.84 -20.80
CA ILE A 40 1.63 -11.77 -20.44
C ILE A 40 2.35 -12.93 -21.17
N PRO A 41 3.43 -12.69 -21.93
CA PRO A 41 4.18 -13.72 -22.63
C PRO A 41 5.12 -14.48 -21.67
N LEU A 42 4.60 -14.87 -20.50
CA LEU A 42 5.29 -15.68 -19.51
C LEU A 42 4.50 -16.96 -19.28
N GLU A 43 5.18 -18.09 -19.35
CA GLU A 43 4.56 -19.41 -19.27
C GLU A 43 5.24 -20.32 -18.24
N GLY A 44 4.57 -21.42 -17.90
CA GLY A 44 5.11 -22.49 -17.07
C GLY A 44 5.69 -22.01 -15.73
N MET A 45 6.84 -22.61 -15.37
CA MET A 45 7.52 -22.41 -14.08
C MET A 45 7.93 -20.96 -13.85
N LEU A 46 8.38 -20.25 -14.88
CA LEU A 46 8.84 -18.87 -14.76
C LEU A 46 7.70 -17.93 -14.31
N ARG A 47 6.51 -18.10 -14.88
CA ARG A 47 5.33 -17.31 -14.50
C ARG A 47 4.96 -17.54 -13.04
N TYR A 48 4.85 -18.80 -12.62
CA TYR A 48 4.46 -19.12 -11.25
C TYR A 48 5.56 -18.79 -10.24
N GLY A 49 6.83 -18.91 -10.63
CA GLY A 49 7.98 -18.45 -9.85
C GLY A 49 7.94 -16.93 -9.62
N LEU A 50 7.74 -16.13 -10.68
CA LEU A 50 7.58 -14.67 -10.54
C LEU A 50 6.38 -14.31 -9.67
N ALA A 51 5.24 -14.95 -9.88
CA ALA A 51 4.05 -14.71 -9.06
C ALA A 51 4.31 -15.05 -7.59
N ALA A 52 4.96 -16.19 -7.30
CA ALA A 52 5.31 -16.60 -5.94
C ALA A 52 6.25 -15.60 -5.26
N VAL A 53 7.25 -15.07 -5.99
CA VAL A 53 8.15 -14.03 -5.46
C VAL A 53 7.38 -12.75 -5.14
N LEU A 54 6.54 -12.27 -6.06
CA LEU A 54 5.74 -11.05 -5.86
C LEU A 54 4.78 -11.20 -4.68
N LEU A 55 4.05 -12.31 -4.61
CA LEU A 55 3.13 -12.61 -3.51
C LEU A 55 3.86 -12.77 -2.19
N GLY A 56 4.98 -13.51 -2.18
CA GLY A 56 5.79 -13.73 -0.99
C GLY A 56 6.35 -12.44 -0.42
N LEU A 57 6.90 -11.56 -1.27
CA LEU A 57 7.38 -10.25 -0.85
C LEU A 57 6.24 -9.35 -0.36
N GLY A 58 5.11 -9.35 -1.07
CA GLY A 58 3.91 -8.62 -0.65
C GLY A 58 3.41 -9.07 0.74
N VAL A 59 3.29 -10.37 0.97
CA VAL A 59 2.89 -10.94 2.26
C VAL A 59 3.91 -10.59 3.34
N PHE A 60 5.20 -10.75 3.06
CA PHE A 60 6.27 -10.40 4.01
C PHE A 60 6.16 -8.94 4.47
N LEU A 61 5.99 -7.99 3.55
CA LEU A 61 5.83 -6.58 3.89
C LEU A 61 4.55 -6.30 4.67
N MET A 62 3.43 -6.90 4.29
CA MET A 62 2.15 -6.71 4.99
C MET A 62 2.21 -7.25 6.41
N VAL A 63 2.66 -8.49 6.58
CA VAL A 63 2.76 -9.14 7.89
C VAL A 63 3.79 -8.43 8.76
N GLY A 64 4.92 -8.01 8.20
CA GLY A 64 5.92 -7.23 8.91
C GLY A 64 5.37 -5.89 9.42
N ALA A 65 4.63 -5.16 8.57
CA ALA A 65 4.05 -3.87 8.93
C ALA A 65 2.94 -4.03 9.97
N VAL A 66 1.94 -4.90 9.72
CA VAL A 66 0.84 -5.17 10.65
C VAL A 66 1.36 -5.72 11.98
N GLY A 67 2.42 -6.54 11.95
CA GLY A 67 3.08 -7.03 13.15
C GLY A 67 3.67 -5.92 14.01
N LEU A 68 4.22 -4.86 13.40
CA LEU A 68 4.72 -3.69 14.13
C LEU A 68 3.58 -2.90 14.77
N PHE A 69 2.51 -2.58 14.02
CA PHE A 69 1.33 -1.90 14.58
C PHE A 69 0.73 -2.65 15.76
N ARG A 70 0.59 -3.98 15.64
CA ARG A 70 0.11 -4.83 16.74
C ARG A 70 1.03 -4.80 17.95
N ARG A 71 2.34 -4.77 17.75
CA ARG A 71 3.33 -4.72 18.85
C ARG A 71 3.36 -3.37 19.56
N THR A 72 3.16 -2.28 18.82
CA THR A 72 3.12 -0.92 19.38
C THR A 72 1.73 -0.51 19.87
N GLY A 73 0.71 -1.35 19.65
CA GLY A 73 -0.68 -1.05 20.04
C GLY A 73 -1.35 0.02 19.17
N GLN A 74 -0.79 0.32 18.00
CA GLN A 74 -1.27 1.33 17.07
C GLN A 74 -2.25 0.72 16.05
N ASP A 75 -3.16 1.52 15.49
CA ASP A 75 -4.03 1.09 14.39
C ASP A 75 -3.42 1.52 13.04
N PRO A 76 -3.33 0.62 12.04
CA PRO A 76 -2.79 0.95 10.72
C PRO A 76 -3.70 1.85 9.86
N LYS A 77 -4.93 2.16 10.30
CA LYS A 77 -5.84 3.04 9.56
C LYS A 77 -5.30 4.48 9.56
N PRO A 78 -5.15 5.11 8.39
CA PRO A 78 -4.49 6.40 8.28
C PRO A 78 -5.29 7.57 8.85
N TRP A 79 -6.61 7.43 8.97
CA TRP A 79 -7.49 8.44 9.58
C TRP A 79 -7.58 8.33 11.11
N LEU A 80 -6.82 7.43 11.73
CA LEU A 80 -6.67 7.39 13.19
C LEU A 80 -5.32 8.00 13.57
N GLY A 81 -5.29 8.68 14.72
CA GLY A 81 -4.05 9.27 15.20
C GLY A 81 -3.03 8.22 15.62
N THR A 82 -1.75 8.54 15.42
CA THR A 82 -0.65 7.70 15.91
C THR A 82 0.15 8.39 17.02
N PRO A 83 0.52 7.69 18.10
CA PRO A 83 1.30 8.25 19.20
C PRO A 83 2.79 8.41 18.88
N GLU A 84 3.34 7.66 17.92
CA GLU A 84 4.77 7.68 17.59
C GLU A 84 5.03 7.22 16.14
N ILE A 85 6.22 7.54 15.62
CA ILE A 85 6.67 7.11 14.30
C ILE A 85 7.26 5.70 14.39
N ILE A 86 6.72 4.75 13.62
CA ILE A 86 7.34 3.45 13.43
C ILE A 86 8.41 3.56 12.32
N SER A 87 9.68 3.44 12.70
CA SER A 87 10.84 3.51 11.78
C SER A 87 11.69 2.24 11.74
N THR A 88 11.24 1.16 12.39
CA THR A 88 11.95 -0.11 12.53
C THR A 88 11.36 -1.23 11.66
N GLY A 89 12.05 -2.38 11.59
CA GLY A 89 11.56 -3.54 10.84
C GLY A 89 11.42 -3.21 9.35
N VAL A 90 10.26 -3.48 8.75
CA VAL A 90 10.02 -3.20 7.31
C VAL A 90 9.99 -1.70 6.98
N TYR A 91 9.70 -0.84 7.96
CA TYR A 91 9.64 0.61 7.78
C TYR A 91 11.03 1.24 7.54
N ARG A 92 12.14 0.54 7.85
CA ARG A 92 13.49 1.05 7.54
C ARG A 92 13.82 1.09 6.05
N PHE A 93 13.09 0.32 5.24
CA PHE A 93 13.35 0.19 3.80
C PHE A 93 12.45 1.09 2.97
N THR A 94 11.27 1.40 3.50
CA THR A 94 10.26 2.22 2.84
C THR A 94 9.34 2.80 3.89
N ARG A 95 8.92 4.05 3.70
CA ARG A 95 7.94 4.68 4.61
C ARG A 95 6.53 4.14 4.45
N ASN A 96 6.25 3.41 3.35
CA ASN A 96 4.91 2.96 2.98
C ASN A 96 4.83 1.45 2.66
N PRO A 97 5.32 0.55 3.53
CA PRO A 97 5.44 -0.88 3.23
C PRO A 97 4.08 -1.55 2.97
N MET A 98 3.01 -1.11 3.63
CA MET A 98 1.65 -1.63 3.41
C MET A 98 1.13 -1.31 2.01
N TYR A 99 1.37 -0.08 1.51
CA TYR A 99 0.94 0.33 0.17
C TYR A 99 1.77 -0.31 -0.94
N VAL A 100 3.06 -0.50 -0.70
CA VAL A 100 3.91 -1.31 -1.57
C VAL A 100 3.36 -2.74 -1.65
N SER A 101 3.09 -3.36 -0.50
CA SER A 101 2.57 -4.72 -0.41
C SER A 101 1.30 -4.89 -1.24
N MET A 102 0.34 -3.95 -1.14
CA MET A 102 -0.88 -3.99 -1.94
C MET A 102 -0.61 -4.07 -3.45
N GLY A 103 0.33 -3.27 -3.95
CA GLY A 103 0.73 -3.31 -5.36
C GLY A 103 1.40 -4.64 -5.76
N LEU A 104 2.28 -5.18 -4.91
CA LEU A 104 2.94 -6.47 -5.13
C LEU A 104 1.94 -7.63 -5.13
N LEU A 105 0.98 -7.63 -4.21
CA LEU A 105 -0.06 -8.64 -4.14
C LEU A 105 -0.96 -8.59 -5.38
N GLN A 106 -1.39 -7.40 -5.80
CA GLN A 106 -2.14 -7.23 -7.04
C GLN A 106 -1.36 -7.73 -8.27
N ALA A 107 -0.08 -7.35 -8.38
CA ALA A 107 0.78 -7.79 -9.47
C ALA A 107 0.91 -9.32 -9.48
N GLY A 108 1.20 -9.93 -8.33
CA GLY A 108 1.34 -11.37 -8.16
C GLY A 108 0.07 -12.14 -8.54
N ILE A 109 -1.12 -11.65 -8.12
CA ILE A 109 -2.42 -12.22 -8.51
C ILE A 109 -2.63 -12.11 -10.02
N GLY A 110 -2.34 -10.94 -10.62
CA GLY A 110 -2.48 -10.73 -12.06
C GLY A 110 -1.60 -11.66 -12.90
N VAL A 111 -0.37 -11.91 -12.45
CA VAL A 111 0.57 -12.85 -13.07
C VAL A 111 0.10 -14.30 -12.89
N ALA A 112 -0.34 -14.69 -11.68
CA ALA A 112 -0.72 -16.07 -11.34
C ALA A 112 -2.00 -16.53 -12.02
N VAL A 113 -3.10 -15.81 -11.82
CA VAL A 113 -4.45 -16.28 -12.14
C VAL A 113 -4.75 -16.16 -13.63
N ALA A 114 -4.14 -15.18 -14.28
CA ALA A 114 -4.88 -14.50 -15.33
C ALA A 114 -4.10 -14.40 -16.66
N LYS A 115 -2.76 -14.43 -16.64
CA LYS A 115 -1.94 -13.85 -17.74
C LYS A 115 -2.46 -12.43 -18.12
N ARG A 116 -3.25 -11.75 -17.28
CA ARG A 116 -4.00 -10.53 -17.67
C ARG A 116 -3.09 -9.35 -17.51
N LEU A 117 -2.52 -8.88 -18.61
CA LEU A 117 -1.58 -7.76 -18.61
C LEU A 117 -2.22 -6.52 -17.97
N TRP A 118 -3.51 -6.28 -18.19
CA TRP A 118 -4.25 -5.15 -17.63
C TRP A 118 -4.20 -5.07 -16.09
N VAL A 119 -4.30 -6.19 -15.39
CA VAL A 119 -4.25 -6.22 -13.91
C VAL A 119 -2.88 -5.75 -13.39
N VAL A 120 -1.81 -6.13 -14.09
CA VAL A 120 -0.43 -5.73 -13.76
C VAL A 120 -0.17 -4.29 -14.18
N VAL A 121 -0.67 -3.87 -15.36
CA VAL A 121 -0.54 -2.50 -15.88
C VAL A 121 -1.24 -1.47 -14.99
N PHE A 122 -2.27 -1.85 -14.25
CA PHE A 122 -2.90 -0.96 -13.29
C PHE A 122 -2.10 -0.75 -11.99
N VAL A 123 -1.02 -1.49 -11.73
CA VAL A 123 -0.25 -1.33 -10.48
C VAL A 123 0.33 0.08 -10.30
N PRO A 124 1.00 0.70 -11.30
CA PRO A 124 1.42 2.11 -11.20
C PRO A 124 0.25 3.08 -10.98
N VAL A 125 -0.90 2.83 -11.61
CA VAL A 125 -2.11 3.64 -11.42
C VAL A 125 -2.61 3.54 -9.99
N VAL A 126 -2.60 2.34 -9.42
CA VAL A 126 -2.99 2.10 -8.02
C VAL A 126 -2.05 2.83 -7.06
N TRP A 127 -0.74 2.75 -7.26
CA TRP A 127 0.22 3.51 -6.44
C TRP A 127 0.04 5.02 -6.57
N LEU A 128 -0.22 5.54 -7.77
CA LEU A 128 -0.52 6.95 -7.97
C LEU A 128 -1.80 7.37 -7.24
N VAL A 129 -2.88 6.60 -7.37
CA VAL A 129 -4.15 6.90 -6.70
C VAL A 129 -3.95 6.85 -5.18
N ILE A 130 -3.34 5.79 -4.64
CA ILE A 130 -3.03 5.68 -3.20
C ILE A 130 -2.19 6.86 -2.73
N TYR A 131 -1.21 7.31 -3.52
CA TYR A 131 -0.44 8.49 -3.19
C TYR A 131 -1.32 9.75 -3.05
N LEU A 132 -2.21 9.96 -4.02
CA LEU A 132 -3.08 11.14 -4.09
C LEU A 132 -4.20 11.13 -3.04
N ILE A 133 -4.64 9.97 -2.57
CA ILE A 133 -5.76 9.87 -1.61
C ILE A 133 -5.34 9.61 -0.18
N ALA A 134 -4.15 9.05 0.04
CA ALA A 134 -3.71 8.55 1.35
C ALA A 134 -2.33 9.05 1.72
N ILE A 135 -1.28 8.59 1.03
CA ILE A 135 0.12 8.81 1.46
C ILE A 135 0.42 10.29 1.65
N ARG A 136 0.05 11.17 0.70
CA ARG A 136 0.36 12.59 0.83
C ARG A 136 -0.29 13.25 2.06
N TYR A 137 -1.45 12.76 2.49
CA TYR A 137 -2.15 13.26 3.67
C TYR A 137 -1.55 12.67 4.95
N GLU A 138 -1.15 11.40 4.93
CA GLU A 138 -0.43 10.77 6.04
C GLU A 138 0.92 11.43 6.28
N GLU A 139 1.71 11.66 5.22
CA GLU A 139 3.01 12.31 5.34
C GLU A 139 2.84 13.75 5.86
N ALA A 140 1.85 14.51 5.37
CA ALA A 140 1.57 15.85 5.87
C ALA A 140 1.15 15.85 7.36
N TYR A 141 0.29 14.92 7.76
CA TYR A 141 -0.11 14.75 9.16
C TYR A 141 1.07 14.41 10.07
N LEU A 142 1.95 13.50 9.64
CA LEU A 142 3.14 13.11 10.41
C LEU A 142 4.17 14.25 10.49
N GLU A 143 4.32 15.05 9.44
CA GLU A 143 5.15 16.26 9.44
C GLU A 143 4.62 17.30 10.42
N GLU A 144 3.31 17.55 10.41
CA GLU A 144 2.66 18.50 11.32
C GLU A 144 2.77 18.04 12.78
N LYS A 145 2.53 16.75 13.05
CA LYS A 145 2.50 16.20 14.41
C LYS A 145 3.88 16.01 15.03
N PHE A 146 4.85 15.51 14.27
CA PHE A 146 6.16 15.12 14.81
C PHE A 146 7.32 16.02 14.38
N GLY A 147 7.08 16.97 13.47
CA GLY A 147 8.08 17.96 13.05
C GLY A 147 9.39 17.32 12.58
N SER A 148 10.49 17.73 13.20
CA SER A 148 11.85 17.32 12.80
C SER A 148 12.06 15.80 12.84
N LEU A 149 11.43 15.10 13.80
CA LEU A 149 11.55 13.65 13.93
C LEU A 149 11.09 12.93 12.66
N TYR A 150 9.99 13.39 12.06
CA TYR A 150 9.51 12.81 10.81
C TYR A 150 10.30 13.29 9.59
N THR A 151 10.75 14.55 9.56
CA THR A 151 11.56 15.03 8.43
C THR A 151 12.91 14.34 8.34
N ASP A 152 13.55 14.03 9.47
CA ASP A 152 14.82 13.30 9.52
C ASP A 152 14.64 11.84 9.06
N TYR A 153 13.52 11.23 9.48
CA TYR A 153 13.13 9.92 8.97
C TYR A 153 12.83 9.94 7.46
N LYS A 154 12.12 10.96 6.97
CA LYS A 154 11.84 11.17 5.55
C LYS A 154 13.11 11.35 4.72
N ALA A 155 14.16 11.96 5.27
CA ALA A 155 15.45 12.14 4.61
C ALA A 155 16.25 10.83 4.52
N SER A 156 16.09 9.93 5.50
CA SER A 156 16.82 8.65 5.54
C SER A 156 16.12 7.50 4.81
N VAL A 157 14.79 7.55 4.67
CA VAL A 157 14.00 6.46 4.07
C VAL A 157 13.14 6.97 2.90
N ARG A 158 13.19 6.27 1.77
CA ARG A 158 12.40 6.62 0.59
C ARG A 158 10.92 6.28 0.77
N ARG A 159 10.06 6.92 -0.03
CA ARG A 159 8.60 6.73 0.04
C ARG A 159 8.19 5.31 -0.35
N TRP A 160 8.81 4.73 -1.39
CA TRP A 160 8.44 3.45 -1.98
C TRP A 160 9.58 2.42 -1.84
N PHE A 161 10.77 2.70 -2.38
CA PHE A 161 12.05 2.00 -2.22
C PHE A 161 13.21 2.88 -2.73
#